data_AF-A0A529ZDD5-F1
#
_entry.id   AF-A0A529ZDD5-F1
#
_cell.length_a   1.000
_cell.length_b   1.000
_cell.length_c   1.000
_cell.angle_alpha   90.00
_cell.angle_beta   90.00
_cell.angle_gamma   90.00
#
_symmetry.space_group_name_H-M   'P 1'
#
loop_
_entity.id
_entity.type
_entity.pdbx_description
1 polymer ?
#
loop_
_entity_poly.entity_id
_entity_poly.type
_entity_poly.pdbx_seq_one_letter_code
_entity_poly.pdbx_strand_id
1 'polypeptide(L)'
;VTIGNTRQVETNVLDGRADFGLVEGRTESDILRRATVDEDRMMLVVARSYPEIPMARAGNLDIRALRWIIREGGSGTREALEDFAHGQGVPPAELQIFLVLPSN
;
A
#
# COMPACT_ATOMS: atom_id res chain seq x y z
N VAL A 1 -14.07 0.72 -19.14
CA VAL A 1 -13.33 0.85 -17.86
C VAL A 1 -11.95 1.35 -18.20
N THR A 2 -11.51 2.43 -17.58
CA THR A 2 -10.19 3.05 -17.80
C THR A 2 -9.42 2.98 -16.49
N ILE A 3 -8.13 2.65 -16.55
CA ILE A 3 -7.27 2.56 -15.37
C ILE A 3 -6.36 3.77 -15.34
N GLY A 4 -6.23 4.39 -14.16
CA GLY A 4 -5.34 5.52 -13.91
C GLY A 4 -5.12 5.68 -12.41
N ASN A 5 -4.13 6.49 -12.03
CA ASN A 5 -3.92 6.84 -10.63
C ASN A 5 -5.08 7.73 -10.11
N THR A 6 -5.15 7.91 -8.78
CA THR A 6 -6.19 8.69 -8.10
C THR A 6 -6.43 10.06 -8.75
N ARG A 7 -5.36 10.79 -9.09
CA ARG A 7 -5.46 12.12 -9.72
C ARG A 7 -6.13 12.04 -11.08
N GLN A 8 -5.76 11.06 -11.90
CA GLN A 8 -6.33 10.90 -13.23
C GLN A 8 -7.79 10.44 -13.19
N VAL A 9 -8.15 9.59 -12.21
CA VAL A 9 -9.55 9.21 -11.97
C VAL A 9 -10.36 10.44 -11.57
N GLU A 10 -9.85 11.26 -10.64
CA GLU A 10 -10.49 12.52 -10.24
C GLU A 10 -10.70 13.46 -11.44
N THR A 11 -9.68 13.71 -12.25
CA THR A 11 -9.81 14.54 -13.47
C THR A 11 -10.85 13.98 -14.44
N ASN A 12 -10.90 12.66 -14.65
CA ASN A 12 -11.87 12.06 -15.58
C ASN A 12 -13.32 12.24 -15.12
N VAL A 13 -13.58 12.19 -13.80
CA VAL A 13 -14.92 12.45 -13.27
C VAL A 13 -15.27 13.94 -13.39
N LEU A 14 -14.34 14.83 -13.04
CA LEU A 14 -14.54 16.28 -13.13
C LEU A 14 -14.79 16.76 -14.57
N ASP A 15 -14.10 16.19 -15.54
CA ASP A 15 -14.25 16.52 -16.96
C ASP A 15 -15.48 15.86 -17.62
N GLY A 16 -16.27 15.07 -16.88
CA GLY A 16 -17.40 14.32 -17.42
C GLY A 16 -17.01 13.18 -18.37
N ARG A 17 -15.74 12.74 -18.34
CA ARG A 17 -15.26 11.57 -19.10
C ARG A 17 -15.61 10.24 -18.43
N ALA A 18 -15.96 10.27 -17.15
CA ALA A 18 -16.44 9.12 -16.39
C ALA A 18 -17.58 9.55 -15.46
N ASP A 19 -18.61 8.71 -15.32
CA ASP A 19 -19.73 8.98 -14.42
C ASP A 19 -19.35 8.80 -12.93
N PHE A 20 -18.44 7.86 -12.65
CA PHE A 20 -17.91 7.60 -11.32
C PHE A 20 -16.46 7.10 -11.39
N GLY A 21 -15.74 7.26 -10.28
CA GLY A 21 -14.36 6.79 -10.12
C GLY A 21 -14.21 5.99 -8.83
N LEU A 22 -13.41 4.92 -8.88
CA LEU A 22 -13.01 4.14 -7.71
C LEU A 22 -11.55 4.45 -7.40
N VAL A 23 -11.29 4.90 -6.18
CA VAL A 23 -9.96 5.29 -5.72
C VAL A 23 -9.75 4.86 -4.28
N GLU A 24 -8.52 4.49 -3.95
CA GLU A 24 -8.08 4.25 -2.56
C GLU A 24 -7.47 5.52 -1.94
N GLY A 25 -6.89 6.39 -2.79
CA GLY A 25 -6.26 7.63 -2.36
C GLY A 25 -7.23 8.78 -2.15
N ARG A 26 -6.75 9.85 -1.48
CA ARG A 26 -7.51 11.09 -1.32
C ARG A 26 -7.64 11.82 -2.65
N THR A 27 -8.82 12.38 -2.87
CA THR A 27 -9.10 13.35 -3.95
C THR A 27 -9.26 14.73 -3.33
N GLU A 28 -8.94 15.80 -4.07
CA GLU A 28 -8.84 17.15 -3.52
C GLU A 28 -10.08 18.01 -3.77
N SER A 29 -10.80 17.77 -4.86
CA SER A 29 -11.88 18.63 -5.33
C SER A 29 -13.13 18.57 -4.44
N ASP A 30 -13.63 19.73 -4.02
CA ASP A 30 -14.82 19.88 -3.17
C ASP A 30 -16.14 19.57 -3.91
N ILE A 31 -16.16 19.69 -5.24
CA ILE A 31 -17.33 19.35 -6.05
C ILE A 31 -17.59 17.84 -6.16
N LEU A 32 -16.63 17.00 -5.77
CA LEU A 32 -16.80 15.56 -5.74
C LEU A 32 -17.52 15.11 -4.46
N ARG A 33 -18.65 14.41 -4.63
CA ARG A 33 -19.22 13.60 -3.55
C ARG A 33 -18.42 12.30 -3.43
N ARG A 34 -17.96 11.99 -2.21
CA ARG A 34 -17.23 10.77 -1.88
C ARG A 34 -18.10 9.86 -1.04
N ALA A 35 -18.01 8.55 -1.26
CA ALA A 35 -18.64 7.55 -0.43
C ALA A 35 -17.72 6.33 -0.32
N THR A 36 -17.48 5.87 0.90
CA THR A 36 -16.76 4.61 1.12
C THR A 36 -17.65 3.46 0.68
N VAL A 37 -17.14 2.64 -0.25
CA VAL A 37 -17.86 1.46 -0.76
C VAL A 37 -17.29 0.15 -0.20
N ASP A 38 -16.01 0.14 0.17
CA ASP A 38 -15.33 -0.99 0.76
C ASP A 38 -14.06 -0.51 1.50
N GLU A 39 -13.46 -1.40 2.29
CA GLU A 39 -12.18 -1.21 2.97
C GLU A 39 -11.24 -2.38 2.65
N ASP A 40 -10.04 -2.06 2.16
CA ASP A 40 -8.99 -3.07 2.00
C ASP A 40 -8.13 -3.19 3.26
N ARG A 41 -7.66 -4.40 3.55
CA ARG A 41 -6.78 -4.69 4.69
C ARG A 41 -5.45 -5.21 4.18
N MET A 42 -4.40 -4.50 4.56
CA MET A 42 -3.03 -4.95 4.34
C MET A 42 -2.76 -6.22 5.15
N MET A 43 -2.34 -7.28 4.47
CA MET A 43 -2.03 -8.57 5.08
C MET A 43 -0.57 -8.94 4.80
N LEU A 44 0.12 -9.45 5.83
CA LEU A 44 1.40 -10.10 5.62
C LEU A 44 1.14 -11.50 5.04
N VAL A 45 1.65 -11.74 3.83
CA VAL A 45 1.57 -13.04 3.17
C VAL A 45 2.93 -13.73 3.25
N VAL A 46 2.96 -14.94 3.79
CA VAL A 46 4.16 -15.77 3.90
C VAL A 46 3.93 -17.12 3.25
N ALA A 47 4.99 -17.72 2.71
CA ALA A 47 4.93 -19.09 2.24
C ALA A 47 4.62 -20.04 3.41
N ARG A 48 3.85 -21.10 3.16
CA ARG A 48 3.58 -22.14 4.17
C ARG A 48 4.87 -22.78 4.71
N SER A 49 5.90 -22.87 3.87
CA SER A 49 7.21 -23.41 4.22
C SER A 49 8.18 -22.34 4.76
N TYR A 50 7.70 -21.12 5.01
CA TYR A 50 8.54 -20.11 5.64
C TYR A 50 8.94 -20.60 7.04
N PRO A 51 10.20 -20.37 7.47
CA PRO A 51 10.63 -20.67 8.83
C PRO A 51 9.73 -20.00 9.88
N GLU A 52 9.99 -20.29 11.15
CA GLU A 52 9.29 -19.61 12.25
C GLU A 52 9.34 -18.09 12.08
N ILE A 53 8.17 -17.46 12.18
CA ILE A 53 8.02 -16.02 11.98
C ILE A 53 8.75 -15.30 13.12
N PRO A 54 9.77 -14.47 12.81
CA PRO A 54 10.52 -13.75 13.83
C PRO A 54 9.60 -12.86 14.67
N MET A 55 9.69 -12.99 15.99
CA MET A 55 8.96 -12.18 16.94
C MET A 55 9.93 -11.34 17.76
N ALA A 56 9.61 -10.07 17.96
CA ALA A 56 10.37 -9.22 18.87
C ALA A 56 10.02 -9.60 20.32
N ARG A 57 10.86 -9.16 21.27
CA ARG A 57 10.68 -9.47 22.71
C ARG A 57 9.33 -9.01 23.28
N ALA A 58 8.70 -8.01 22.66
CA ALA A 58 7.40 -7.49 23.06
C ALA A 58 6.22 -8.33 22.51
N GLY A 59 6.49 -9.43 21.80
CA GLY A 59 5.46 -10.31 21.23
C GLY A 59 4.83 -9.78 19.94
N ASN A 60 5.36 -8.69 19.36
CA ASN A 60 5.02 -8.23 18.03
C ASN A 60 5.95 -8.84 16.98
N LEU A 61 5.53 -8.77 15.71
CA LEU A 61 6.33 -9.21 14.57
C LEU A 61 7.66 -8.45 14.51
N ASP A 62 8.79 -9.17 14.41
CA ASP A 62 10.08 -8.53 14.14
C ASP A 62 10.25 -8.31 12.62
N ILE A 63 9.75 -7.16 12.16
CA ILE A 63 9.77 -6.78 10.74
C ILE A 63 11.20 -6.52 10.21
N ARG A 64 12.19 -6.29 11.08
CA ARG A 64 13.60 -6.12 10.69
C ARG A 64 14.25 -7.45 10.33
N ALA A 65 13.80 -8.52 10.98
CA ALA A 65 14.30 -9.88 10.76
C ALA A 65 13.59 -10.59 9.58
N LEU A 66 12.51 -10.02 9.05
CA LEU A 66 11.85 -10.55 7.86
C LEU A 66 12.55 -10.14 6.58
N ARG A 67 12.60 -11.08 5.62
CA ARG A 67 13.01 -10.80 4.24
C ARG A 67 11.81 -10.38 3.39
N TRP A 68 11.89 -9.20 2.80
CA TRP A 68 10.77 -8.59 2.10
C TRP A 68 10.88 -8.72 0.59
N ILE A 69 9.77 -9.06 -0.05
CA ILE A 69 9.52 -8.80 -1.47
C ILE A 69 8.54 -7.64 -1.49
N ILE A 70 8.93 -6.52 -2.10
CA ILE A 70 8.14 -5.27 -2.07
C ILE A 70 7.80 -4.81 -3.48
N ARG A 71 6.80 -3.93 -3.57
CA ARG A 71 6.45 -3.24 -4.81
C ARG A 71 7.45 -2.13 -5.15
N GLU A 72 7.39 -1.68 -6.38
CA GLU A 72 8.07 -0.52 -6.94
C GLU A 72 7.79 0.77 -6.12
N GLY A 73 8.68 1.75 -6.27
CA GLY A 73 8.49 3.08 -5.69
C GLY A 73 7.22 3.76 -6.23
N GLY A 74 6.49 4.46 -5.36
CA GLY A 74 5.25 5.17 -5.72
C GLY A 74 4.00 4.28 -5.81
N SER A 75 4.10 2.98 -5.47
CA SER A 75 2.90 2.14 -5.29
C SER A 75 2.30 2.37 -3.90
N GLY A 76 0.98 2.50 -3.81
CA GLY A 76 0.27 2.67 -2.51
C GLY A 76 0.53 1.52 -1.53
N THR A 77 0.68 0.27 -2.03
CA THR A 77 1.04 -0.89 -1.19
C THR A 77 2.42 -0.76 -0.56
N ARG A 78 3.37 -0.14 -1.29
CA ARG A 78 4.72 0.12 -0.77
C ARG A 78 4.68 1.23 0.29
N GLU A 79 3.99 2.31 0.00
CA GLU A 79 3.79 3.41 0.97
C GLU A 79 3.17 2.89 2.27
N ALA A 80 2.15 2.02 2.17
CA ALA A 80 1.54 1.38 3.34
C ALA A 80 2.52 0.52 4.17
N LEU A 81 3.46 -0.18 3.52
CA LEU A 81 4.53 -0.92 4.23
C LEU A 81 5.51 0.04 4.92
N GLU A 82 5.90 1.12 4.24
CA GLU A 82 6.82 2.13 4.80
C GLU A 82 6.19 2.84 6.01
N ASP A 83 4.91 3.19 5.93
CA ASP A 83 4.13 3.75 7.05
C ASP A 83 3.99 2.74 8.20
N PHE A 84 3.72 1.47 7.89
CA PHE A 84 3.68 0.42 8.90
C PHE A 84 5.02 0.26 9.62
N ALA A 85 6.14 0.27 8.89
CA ALA A 85 7.47 0.20 9.45
C ALA A 85 7.78 1.39 10.38
N HIS A 86 7.46 2.61 9.93
CA HIS A 86 7.57 3.81 10.76
C HIS A 86 6.73 3.70 12.04
N GLY A 87 5.49 3.20 11.96
CA GLY A 87 4.62 2.96 13.11
C GLY A 87 5.17 1.93 14.10
N GLN A 88 6.04 1.01 13.64
CA GLN A 88 6.76 0.07 14.49
C GLN A 88 8.12 0.61 14.98
N GLY A 89 8.47 1.87 14.69
CA GLY A 89 9.77 2.45 15.04
C GLY A 89 10.93 1.86 14.23
N VAL A 90 10.65 1.37 13.03
CA VAL A 90 11.64 0.79 12.12
C VAL A 90 11.78 1.69 10.89
N PRO A 91 12.94 2.34 10.68
CA PRO A 91 13.18 3.07 9.44
C PRO A 91 13.09 2.10 8.25
N PRO A 92 12.39 2.45 7.15
CA PRO A 92 12.27 1.58 5.98
C PRO A 92 13.61 1.11 5.40
N ALA A 93 14.67 1.92 5.55
CA ALA A 93 16.03 1.59 5.14
C ALA A 93 16.65 0.39 5.90
N GLU A 94 16.08 0.01 7.06
CA GLU A 94 16.54 -1.12 7.87
C GLU A 94 15.78 -2.41 7.56
N LEU A 95 14.79 -2.37 6.66
CA LEU A 95 14.11 -3.59 6.19
C LEU A 95 15.02 -4.40 5.29
N GLN A 96 15.05 -5.72 5.47
CA GLN A 96 15.81 -6.62 4.60
C GLN A 96 15.06 -6.85 3.28
N ILE A 97 15.16 -5.90 2.36
CA ILE A 97 14.55 -5.99 1.03
C ILE A 97 15.34 -6.99 0.20
N PHE A 98 14.73 -8.15 -0.08
CA PHE A 98 15.31 -9.19 -0.93
C PHE A 98 15.05 -8.94 -2.41
N LEU A 99 13.86 -8.44 -2.75
CA LEU A 99 13.44 -8.18 -4.11
C LEU A 99 12.49 -6.99 -4.16
N VAL A 100 12.70 -6.09 -5.13
CA VAL A 100 11.74 -5.06 -5.52
C VAL A 100 11.13 -5.48 -6.85
N LEU A 101 9.79 -5.61 -6.90
CA LEU A 101 9.08 -5.92 -8.12
C LEU A 101 9.13 -4.72 -9.09
N PRO A 102 9.21 -4.95 -10.41
CA PRO A 102 9.22 -3.88 -11.41
C PRO A 102 7.85 -3.19 -11.47
N SER A 103 7.84 -1.93 -11.92
CA SER A 103 6.61 -1.21 -12.27
C SER A 103 5.90 -1.94 -13.42
N ASN A 104 4.58 -2.12 -13.29
CA ASN A 104 3.71 -2.61 -14.37
C ASN A 104 3.51 -1.56 -15.46
#